data_AF-A0A7S2YPP2-F1
#
_entry.id   AF-A0A7S2YPP2-F1
#
_cell.length_a   1.000
_cell.length_b   1.000
_cell.length_c   1.000
_cell.angle_alpha   90.00
_cell.angle_beta   90.00
_cell.angle_gamma   90.00
#
_symmetry.space_group_name_H-M   'P 1'
#
loop_
_entity.id
_entity.type
_entity.pdbx_description
1 polymer ?
#
loop_
_entity_poly.entity_id
_entity_poly.type
_entity_poly.pdbx_seq_one_letter_code
_entity_poly.pdbx_strand_id
1 'polypeptide(L)'
;KQYKLLRDGRQSNISQERIDLLNALDFTWNAQEAAWDRSFQVLKTFKEKHGHCHVPNNHVEFRKLGLWVKEQRRHFSLLRQGKPSQMTRERCQILNSVGFCWNTSEATWLERLKQLGAYRKSHGNCNVPKGWPTNPELSNF
;
A
#
# COMPACT_ATOMS: atom_id res chain seq x y z
N LYS A 1 11.95 -23.29 0.09
CA LYS A 1 13.44 -23.34 0.20
C LYS A 1 14.09 -23.92 -1.05
N GLN A 2 13.67 -25.09 -1.55
CA GLN A 2 14.29 -25.76 -2.71
C GLN A 2 14.21 -24.95 -4.02
N TYR A 3 13.05 -24.40 -4.38
CA TYR A 3 12.92 -23.54 -5.57
C TYR A 3 13.77 -22.27 -5.54
N LYS A 4 13.98 -21.69 -4.35
CA LYS A 4 14.88 -20.53 -4.19
C LYS A 4 16.33 -20.94 -4.48
N LEU A 5 16.75 -22.13 -4.05
CA LEU A 5 18.06 -22.67 -4.42
C LEU A 5 18.18 -22.85 -5.94
N LEU A 6 17.15 -23.42 -6.58
CA LEU A 6 17.11 -23.58 -8.04
C LEU A 6 17.22 -22.24 -8.79
N ARG A 7 16.45 -21.22 -8.37
CA ARG A 7 16.51 -19.85 -8.93
C ARG A 7 17.87 -19.19 -8.74
N ASP A 8 18.52 -19.43 -7.60
CA ASP A 8 19.83 -18.88 -7.27
C ASP A 8 20.98 -19.69 -7.92
N GLY A 9 20.68 -20.68 -8.79
CA GLY A 9 21.67 -21.53 -9.45
C GLY A 9 22.35 -22.54 -8.52
N ARG A 10 21.79 -22.78 -7.34
CA ARG A 10 22.32 -23.68 -6.30
C ARG A 10 21.67 -25.04 -6.39
N GLN A 11 22.41 -26.07 -5.95
CA GLN A 11 21.94 -27.45 -5.97
C GLN A 11 20.63 -27.59 -5.19
N SER A 12 19.61 -28.14 -5.85
CA SER A 12 18.28 -28.37 -5.29
C SER A 12 17.91 -29.85 -5.41
N ASN A 13 17.19 -30.35 -4.42
CA ASN A 13 16.73 -31.76 -4.37
C ASN A 13 15.36 -31.96 -5.04
N ILE A 14 14.85 -30.96 -5.77
CA ILE A 14 13.60 -31.06 -6.53
C ILE A 14 13.93 -31.40 -7.98
N SER A 15 13.29 -32.43 -8.53
CA SER A 15 13.44 -32.80 -9.95
C SER A 15 12.67 -31.84 -10.85
N GLN A 16 13.07 -31.75 -12.12
CA GLN A 16 12.38 -30.95 -13.13
C GLN A 16 10.92 -31.38 -13.29
N GLU A 17 10.65 -32.68 -13.33
CA GLU A 17 9.29 -33.24 -13.41
C GLU A 17 8.39 -32.80 -12.24
N ARG A 18 8.94 -32.69 -11.02
CA ARG A 18 8.19 -32.18 -9.86
C ARG A 18 7.91 -30.68 -9.97
N ILE A 19 8.83 -29.91 -10.56
CA ILE A 19 8.61 -28.48 -10.84
C ILE A 19 7.48 -28.32 -11.85
N ASP A 20 7.50 -29.10 -12.92
CA ASP A 20 6.52 -29.00 -14.01
C ASP A 20 5.11 -29.38 -13.53
N LEU A 21 4.97 -30.42 -12.71
CA LEU A 21 3.70 -30.80 -12.07
C LEU A 21 3.18 -29.71 -11.12
N LEU A 22 4.06 -29.08 -10.34
CA LEU A 22 3.67 -27.98 -9.45
C LEU A 22 3.27 -26.73 -10.25
N ASN A 23 3.99 -26.42 -11.33
CA ASN A 23 3.62 -25.32 -12.24
C ASN A 23 2.26 -25.56 -12.89
N ALA A 24 1.95 -26.80 -13.30
CA ALA A 24 0.65 -27.16 -13.86
C ALA A 24 -0.53 -27.00 -12.88
N LEU A 25 -0.24 -26.88 -11.57
CA LEU A 25 -1.22 -26.62 -10.52
C LEU A 25 -1.23 -25.15 -10.07
N ASP A 26 -0.63 -24.25 -10.86
CA ASP A 26 -0.43 -22.83 -10.51
C ASP A 26 0.23 -22.64 -9.13
N PHE A 27 1.17 -23.54 -8.78
CA PHE A 27 1.79 -23.53 -7.47
C PHE A 27 2.56 -22.23 -7.24
N THR A 28 2.21 -21.54 -6.15
CA THR A 28 2.84 -20.28 -5.78
C THR A 28 4.19 -20.51 -5.11
N TRP A 29 5.27 -20.36 -5.88
CA TRP A 29 6.64 -20.52 -5.37
C TRP A 29 7.11 -19.42 -4.41
N ASN A 30 6.49 -18.23 -4.49
CA ASN A 30 6.81 -17.09 -3.64
C ASN A 30 5.57 -16.56 -2.92
N ALA A 31 5.26 -17.16 -1.78
CA ALA A 31 4.10 -16.79 -0.96
C ALA A 31 4.12 -15.30 -0.53
N GLN A 32 5.30 -14.69 -0.38
CA GLN A 32 5.42 -13.27 -0.04
C GLN A 32 5.08 -12.36 -1.21
N GLU A 33 5.42 -12.76 -2.43
CA GLU A 33 5.07 -12.04 -3.66
C GLU A 33 3.58 -12.12 -3.92
N ALA A 34 2.99 -13.32 -3.86
CA ALA A 34 1.55 -13.47 -3.99
C ALA A 34 0.77 -12.74 -2.88
N ALA A 35 1.31 -12.66 -1.66
CA ALA A 35 0.71 -11.85 -0.60
C ALA A 35 0.78 -10.35 -0.92
N TRP A 36 1.90 -9.88 -1.47
CA TRP A 36 2.06 -8.50 -1.93
C TRP A 36 1.07 -8.16 -3.05
N ASP A 37 0.92 -9.04 -4.04
CA ASP A 37 0.00 -8.87 -5.16
C ASP A 37 -1.45 -8.79 -4.69
N ARG A 38 -1.86 -9.68 -3.77
CA ARG A 38 -3.20 -9.61 -3.17
C ARG A 38 -3.45 -8.28 -2.48
N SER A 39 -2.51 -7.81 -1.66
CA SER A 39 -2.64 -6.51 -1.00
C SER A 39 -2.67 -5.34 -2.00
N PHE A 40 -1.91 -5.43 -3.08
CA PHE A 40 -1.94 -4.46 -4.17
C PHE A 40 -3.29 -4.41 -4.87
N GLN A 41 -3.93 -5.56 -5.14
CA GLN A 41 -5.29 -5.58 -5.71
C GLN A 41 -6.29 -4.92 -4.76
N VAL A 42 -6.20 -5.18 -3.46
CA VAL A 42 -7.06 -4.52 -2.46
C VAL A 42 -6.82 -3.01 -2.43
N LEU A 43 -5.58 -2.54 -2.57
CA LEU A 43 -5.27 -1.11 -2.70
C LEU A 43 -5.91 -0.50 -3.96
N LYS A 44 -5.88 -1.23 -5.08
CA LYS A 44 -6.48 -0.77 -6.34
C LYS A 44 -7.99 -0.59 -6.20
N THR A 45 -8.68 -1.57 -5.63
CA THR A 45 -10.12 -1.46 -5.33
C THR A 45 -10.41 -0.33 -4.35
N PHE A 46 -9.57 -0.12 -3.33
CA PHE A 46 -9.70 1.02 -2.43
C PHE A 46 -9.59 2.35 -3.18
N LYS A 47 -8.60 2.48 -4.08
CA LYS A 47 -8.46 3.67 -4.93
C LYS A 47 -9.68 3.90 -5.80
N GLU A 48 -10.22 2.87 -6.43
CA GLU A 48 -11.41 2.98 -7.28
C GLU A 48 -12.63 3.49 -6.49
N LYS A 49 -12.78 3.06 -5.23
CA LYS A 49 -13.89 3.50 -4.37
C LYS A 49 -13.70 4.89 -3.76
N HIS A 50 -12.49 5.22 -3.33
CA HIS A 50 -12.20 6.44 -2.55
C HIS A 50 -11.51 7.54 -3.38
N GLY A 51 -11.09 7.25 -4.59
CA GLY A 51 -10.35 8.16 -5.48
C GLY A 51 -8.88 8.37 -5.12
N HIS A 52 -8.39 7.78 -4.01
CA HIS A 52 -7.04 7.97 -3.51
C HIS A 52 -6.44 6.71 -2.88
N CYS A 53 -5.12 6.65 -2.75
CA CYS A 53 -4.41 5.57 -2.04
C CYS A 53 -4.09 5.89 -0.57
N HIS A 54 -4.69 6.93 0.00
CA HIS A 54 -4.52 7.28 1.41
C HIS A 54 -5.38 6.39 2.31
N VAL A 55 -4.83 5.25 2.72
CA VAL A 55 -5.53 4.28 3.58
C VAL A 55 -5.28 4.63 5.05
N PRO A 56 -6.33 4.88 5.86
CA PRO A 56 -6.17 5.13 7.29
C PRO A 56 -5.62 3.90 8.01
N ASN A 57 -4.74 4.11 9.00
CA ASN A 57 -4.13 3.02 9.77
C ASN A 57 -5.03 2.49 10.90
N ASN A 58 -5.99 3.29 11.36
CA ASN A 58 -6.84 3.08 12.52
C ASN A 58 -8.26 2.62 12.15
N HIS A 59 -8.64 2.67 10.87
CA HIS A 59 -9.96 2.22 10.42
C HIS A 59 -10.09 0.69 10.54
N VAL A 60 -11.14 0.21 11.20
CA VAL A 60 -11.33 -1.22 11.52
C VAL A 60 -11.37 -2.07 10.25
N GLU A 61 -12.09 -1.60 9.22
CA GLU A 61 -12.24 -2.29 7.93
C GLU A 61 -10.92 -2.38 7.14
N PHE A 62 -10.10 -1.33 7.17
CA PHE A 62 -8.91 -1.22 6.32
C PHE A 62 -7.60 -1.43 7.06
N ARG A 63 -7.63 -1.84 8.34
CA ARG A 63 -6.44 -1.97 9.20
C ARG A 63 -5.31 -2.77 8.54
N LYS A 64 -5.64 -3.92 7.92
CA LYS A 64 -4.65 -4.76 7.23
C LYS A 64 -4.00 -4.04 6.06
N LEU A 65 -4.80 -3.34 5.25
CA LEU A 65 -4.32 -2.56 4.11
C LEU A 65 -3.50 -1.36 4.58
N GLY A 66 -3.95 -0.63 5.59
CA GLY A 66 -3.25 0.51 6.16
C GLY A 66 -1.87 0.14 6.71
N LEU A 67 -1.75 -1.00 7.39
CA LEU A 67 -0.46 -1.57 7.81
C LEU A 67 0.43 -1.91 6.61
N TRP A 68 -0.12 -2.56 5.59
CA TRP A 68 0.63 -2.91 4.38
C TRP A 68 1.16 -1.65 3.66
N VAL A 69 0.32 -0.62 3.52
CA VAL A 69 0.68 0.69 2.94
C VAL A 69 1.81 1.35 3.75
N LYS A 70 1.73 1.31 5.08
CA LYS A 70 2.80 1.81 5.97
C LYS A 70 4.13 1.08 5.73
N GLU A 71 4.09 -0.24 5.59
CA GLU A 71 5.29 -1.03 5.29
C GLU A 71 5.90 -0.69 3.92
N GLN A 72 5.08 -0.44 2.89
CA GLN A 72 5.59 -0.01 1.59
C GLN A 72 6.38 1.30 1.71
N ARG A 73 5.83 2.29 2.44
CA ARG A 73 6.51 3.58 2.66
C ARG A 73 7.80 3.42 3.45
N ARG A 74 7.80 2.57 4.48
CA ARG A 74 9.01 2.26 5.27
C ARG A 74 10.10 1.63 4.40
N HIS A 75 9.74 0.63 3.60
CA HIS A 75 10.68 -0.04 2.71
C HIS A 75 11.19 0.85 1.58
N PHE A 76 10.36 1.75 1.05
CA PHE A 76 10.81 2.75 0.09
C PHE A 76 11.79 3.76 0.70
N SER A 77 11.56 4.20 1.94
CA SER A 77 12.49 5.06 2.67
C SER A 77 13.85 4.38 2.90
N LEU A 78 13.85 3.09 3.28
CA LEU A 78 15.08 2.30 3.39
C LEU A 78 15.83 2.19 2.05
N LEU A 79 15.10 1.91 0.97
CA LEU A 79 15.66 1.84 -0.39
C LEU A 79 16.34 3.17 -0.76
N ARG A 80 15.70 4.31 -0.50
CA ARG A 80 16.26 5.65 -0.75
C ARG A 80 17.51 5.95 0.07
N GLN A 81 17.63 5.37 1.27
CA GLN A 81 18.80 5.49 2.13
C GLN A 81 19.92 4.49 1.77
N GLY A 82 19.75 3.67 0.72
CA GLY A 82 20.69 2.62 0.36
C GLY A 82 20.74 1.46 1.37
N LYS A 83 19.74 1.35 2.25
CA LYS A 83 19.65 0.29 3.26
C LYS A 83 18.95 -0.95 2.71
N PRO A 84 19.22 -2.15 3.27
CA PRO A 84 18.51 -3.36 2.89
C PRO A 84 16.99 -3.19 2.95
N SER A 85 16.31 -3.51 1.85
CA SER A 85 14.88 -3.33 1.71
C SER A 85 14.26 -4.45 0.86
N GLN A 86 12.98 -4.72 1.12
CA GLN A 86 12.13 -5.61 0.29
C GLN A 86 11.42 -4.84 -0.84
N MET A 87 11.63 -3.53 -0.93
CA MET A 87 11.14 -2.71 -2.04
C MET A 87 12.05 -2.93 -3.25
N THR A 88 11.46 -3.41 -4.35
CA THR A 88 12.15 -3.55 -5.64
C THR A 88 11.75 -2.40 -6.57
N ARG A 89 12.49 -2.23 -7.68
CA ARG A 89 12.19 -1.20 -8.67
C ARG A 89 10.83 -1.43 -9.33
N GLU A 90 10.48 -2.68 -9.56
CA GLU A 90 9.22 -3.13 -10.16
C GLU A 90 8.05 -2.79 -9.23
N ARG A 91 8.18 -3.08 -7.92
CA ARG A 91 7.16 -2.70 -6.92
C ARG A 91 6.95 -1.20 -6.85
N CYS A 92 8.03 -0.41 -6.93
CA CYS A 92 7.93 1.05 -7.02
C CYS A 92 7.14 1.49 -8.27
N GLN A 93 7.43 0.91 -9.44
CA GLN A 93 6.74 1.24 -10.68
C GLN A 93 5.25 0.88 -10.62
N ILE A 94 4.92 -0.29 -10.08
CA ILE A 94 3.53 -0.75 -9.91
C ILE A 94 2.76 0.16 -8.95
N LEU A 95 3.37 0.58 -7.84
CA LEU A 95 2.75 1.52 -6.90
C LEU A 95 2.60 2.91 -7.52
N ASN A 96 3.60 3.38 -8.28
CA ASN A 96 3.53 4.66 -8.97
C ASN A 96 2.44 4.69 -10.04
N SER A 97 2.21 3.59 -10.76
CA SER A 97 1.18 3.53 -11.82
C SER A 97 -0.24 3.74 -11.28
N VAL A 98 -0.48 3.40 -10.01
CA VAL A 98 -1.75 3.68 -9.32
C VAL A 98 -1.73 5.02 -8.59
N GLY A 99 -0.73 5.86 -8.76
CA GLY A 99 -0.63 7.16 -8.06
C GLY A 99 -0.44 6.99 -6.56
N PHE A 100 0.27 5.95 -6.13
CA PHE A 100 0.52 5.71 -4.73
C PHE A 100 1.29 6.87 -4.09
N CYS A 101 0.74 7.41 -3.01
CA CYS A 101 1.38 8.50 -2.30
C CYS A 101 2.39 7.98 -1.28
N TRP A 102 3.67 8.19 -1.58
CA TRP A 102 4.79 7.86 -0.70
C TRP A 102 4.92 8.81 0.49
N ASN A 103 4.51 10.08 0.32
CA ASN A 103 4.59 11.10 1.36
C ASN A 103 3.20 11.44 1.93
N THR A 104 2.87 10.91 3.10
CA THR A 104 1.55 11.12 3.70
C THR A 104 1.27 12.54 4.13
N SER A 105 2.27 13.33 4.55
CA SER A 105 2.01 14.64 5.12
C SER A 105 1.37 15.58 4.09
N GLU A 106 1.90 15.57 2.87
CA GLU A 106 1.41 16.38 1.76
C GLU A 106 0.03 15.92 1.26
N ALA A 107 -0.18 14.61 1.11
CA ALA A 107 -1.49 14.09 0.72
C ALA A 107 -2.57 14.31 1.79
N THR A 108 -2.23 14.14 3.07
CA THR A 108 -3.12 14.46 4.18
C THR A 108 -3.44 15.95 4.21
N TRP A 109 -2.47 16.82 3.92
CA TRP A 109 -2.70 18.26 3.81
C TRP A 109 -3.66 18.62 2.67
N LEU A 110 -3.45 18.08 1.47
CA LEU A 110 -4.33 18.31 0.31
C LEU A 110 -5.76 17.83 0.56
N GLU A 111 -5.93 16.67 1.19
CA GLU A 111 -7.24 16.12 1.51
C GLU A 111 -7.96 16.98 2.57
N ARG A 112 -7.27 17.37 3.64
CA ARG A 112 -7.84 18.28 4.63
C ARG A 112 -8.18 19.65 4.04
N LEU A 113 -7.37 20.17 3.12
CA LEU A 113 -7.67 21.40 2.39
C LEU A 113 -8.96 21.27 1.57
N LYS A 114 -9.15 20.16 0.87
CA LYS A 114 -10.37 19.87 0.10
C LYS A 114 -11.60 19.82 1.01
N GLN A 115 -11.47 19.16 2.16
CA GLN A 115 -12.53 19.05 3.17
C GLN A 115 -12.87 20.43 3.78
N LEU A 116 -11.86 21.25 4.07
CA LEU A 116 -12.06 22.63 4.54
C LEU A 116 -12.78 23.48 3.48
N GLY A 117 -12.46 23.30 2.20
CA GLY A 117 -13.18 23.93 1.09
C GLY A 117 -14.67 23.54 1.04
N ALA A 118 -14.99 22.27 1.28
CA ALA A 118 -16.37 21.79 1.37
C ALA A 118 -17.12 22.36 2.60
N TYR A 119 -16.43 22.49 3.73
CA TYR A 119 -16.97 23.15 4.91
C TYR A 119 -17.29 24.62 4.65
N ARG A 120 -16.35 25.37 4.05
CA ARG A 120 -16.55 26.77 3.68
C ARG A 120 -17.75 26.96 2.75
N LYS A 121 -17.97 26.07 1.79
CA LYS A 121 -19.14 26.13 0.90
C LYS A 121 -20.47 25.97 1.63
N SER A 122 -20.51 25.16 2.69
CA SER A 122 -21.73 24.87 3.44
C SER A 122 -21.98 25.83 4.61
N HIS A 123 -20.92 26.36 5.23
CA HIS A 123 -21.01 27.17 6.47
C HIS A 123 -20.58 28.62 6.28
N GLY A 124 -20.12 29.00 5.08
CA GLY A 124 -19.73 30.37 4.73
C GLY A 124 -18.37 30.81 5.30
N ASN A 125 -17.74 30.01 6.16
CA ASN A 125 -16.44 30.30 6.77
C ASN A 125 -15.63 29.01 7.02
N CYS A 126 -14.37 29.16 7.45
CA CYS A 126 -13.45 28.06 7.73
C CYS A 126 -13.31 27.75 9.24
N ASN A 127 -14.17 28.31 10.11
CA ASN A 127 -14.07 28.17 11.56
C ASN A 127 -14.72 26.86 12.02
N VAL A 128 -14.02 25.75 11.82
CA VAL A 128 -14.50 24.41 12.21
C VAL A 128 -14.58 24.29 13.73
N PRO A 129 -15.76 23.98 14.33
CA PRO A 129 -15.90 23.80 15.77
C PRO A 129 -15.06 22.62 16.29
N LYS A 130 -14.53 22.78 17.49
CA LYS A 130 -13.77 21.72 18.18
C LYS A 130 -14.67 20.49 18.39
N GLY A 131 -14.26 19.34 17.83
CA GLY A 131 -15.03 18.10 17.94
C GLY A 131 -16.20 17.97 16.95
N TRP A 132 -16.13 18.63 15.79
CA TRP A 132 -17.19 18.56 14.76
C TRP A 132 -17.52 17.09 14.41
N PRO A 133 -18.75 16.61 14.72
CA PRO A 133 -19.11 15.18 14.62
C PRO A 133 -19.00 14.58 13.22
N THR A 134 -19.10 15.41 12.17
CA THR A 134 -19.00 14.94 10.78
C THR A 134 -17.55 14.68 10.37
N ASN A 135 -16.57 15.36 10.97
CA ASN A 135 -15.14 15.11 10.76
C ASN A 135 -14.30 15.71 11.90
N PRO A 136 -14.07 14.94 12.99
CA PRO A 136 -13.35 15.42 14.17
C PRO A 136 -11.89 15.79 13.89
N GLU A 137 -11.30 15.26 12.81
CA GLU A 137 -9.92 15.55 12.43
C GLU A 137 -9.74 16.91 11.74
N LEU A 138 -10.82 17.53 11.24
CA LEU A 138 -10.79 18.89 10.70
C LEU A 138 -10.71 19.96 11.79
N SER A 139 -11.08 19.65 13.04
CA SER A 139 -11.01 20.63 14.13
C SER A 139 -9.63 20.79 14.74
N ASN A 140 -8.64 20.03 14.26
CA ASN A 140 -7.23 20.12 14.65
C ASN A 140 -6.39 20.89 13.61
N PHE A 141 -7.05 21.69 12.76
CA PHE A 141 -6.40 22.57 11.79
C PHE A 141 -5.89 23.85 12.45
#